data_AF-A0A7Y8MKU1-F1
#
_entry.id   AF-A0A7Y8MKU1-F1
#
_cell.length_a   1.000
_cell.length_b   1.000
_cell.length_c   1.000
_cell.angle_alpha   90.00
_cell.angle_beta   90.00
_cell.angle_gamma   90.00
#
_symmetry.space_group_name_H-M   'P 1'
#
loop_
_entity.id
_entity.type
_entity.pdbx_description
1 polymer ?
#
loop_
_entity_poly.entity_id
_entity_poly.type
_entity_poly.pdbx_seq_one_letter_code
_entity_poly.pdbx_strand_id
1 'polypeptide(L)'
;MLRAVLILCAVAVWAGPAAAADRPVQVAALDSSRFMPSPDALIAKTMEAIRASRLDEALKEVDRVIALRPDFKLAHLIKGDLLLARAKPLPTLGAASNRGSEQSLSDLREEARVRLLSYLDQPNPNLLPKNILQLAAGQKYVLLADTSRSRLYLFENVEGEPRLLRDYYLTIGRNGTDKRIEGDKRTPIGAYTITSQLPQKQLTDFYGTGAFPINYPNEWDQAQGRGGHGIWLHGTPPDTYNRAPRASDGCLVLTNPDLSEIGQWVKPGTPFVITDRVEWLDRQAWSEQRQKLIDKLAQWKGDWENRDAERFLKHYASSFLQGQGRAWAESKRRNLTDKDWIRVALSETSLYLYSGDDMAVASFQQDYASDKLSDATRKRLYLKQENGDWRIVLEKAVDDEKRVAKLAR
;
A
#
# COMPACT_ATOMS: atom_id res chain seq x y z
N MET A 1 42.62 -7.14 58.96
CA MET A 1 42.48 -5.71 58.58
C MET A 1 41.48 -5.67 57.42
N LEU A 2 40.17 -5.45 57.68
CA LEU A 2 39.45 -4.15 57.54
C LEU A 2 39.69 -3.52 56.15
N ARG A 3 38.73 -3.13 55.29
CA ARG A 3 37.28 -2.84 55.33
C ARG A 3 36.79 -2.75 53.85
N ALA A 4 35.57 -3.22 53.52
CA ALA A 4 34.39 -2.46 53.02
C ALA A 4 34.69 -1.27 52.08
N VAL A 5 34.02 -1.11 50.92
CA VAL A 5 32.63 -0.63 50.81
C VAL A 5 31.88 -1.23 49.60
N LEU A 6 30.70 -1.79 49.90
CA LEU A 6 29.54 -2.00 49.03
C LEU A 6 28.79 -0.67 48.83
N ILE A 7 28.29 -0.38 47.63
CA ILE A 7 26.96 0.22 47.47
C ILE A 7 26.19 -0.56 46.40
N LEU A 8 25.05 -1.09 46.84
CA LEU A 8 24.06 -1.89 46.15
C LEU A 8 22.97 -0.94 45.62
N CYS A 9 22.44 -1.19 44.42
CA CYS A 9 21.03 -0.88 44.11
C CYS A 9 20.41 -2.14 43.52
N ALA A 10 19.60 -2.79 44.36
CA ALA A 10 18.77 -3.93 44.02
C ALA A 10 17.52 -3.48 43.26
N VAL A 11 17.13 -4.24 42.24
CA VAL A 11 15.72 -4.38 41.86
C VAL A 11 15.37 -5.85 42.06
N ALA A 12 14.41 -6.07 42.95
CA ALA A 12 13.91 -7.38 43.33
C ALA A 12 13.19 -8.04 42.14
N VAL A 13 13.63 -9.24 41.76
CA VAL A 13 12.88 -10.14 40.89
C VAL A 13 11.91 -10.91 41.77
N TRP A 14 10.63 -10.61 41.65
CA TRP A 14 9.57 -11.47 42.16
C TRP A 14 9.45 -12.68 41.22
N ALA A 15 9.77 -13.86 41.72
CA ALA A 15 9.58 -15.12 41.01
C ALA A 15 8.10 -15.54 41.09
N GLY A 16 7.37 -15.35 39.98
CA GLY A 16 6.10 -16.04 39.72
C GLY A 16 6.37 -17.33 38.92
N PRO A 17 5.50 -18.36 39.03
CA PRO A 17 5.82 -19.69 38.53
C PRO A 17 5.86 -19.72 37.00
N ALA A 18 6.88 -20.43 36.50
CA ALA A 18 7.04 -20.76 35.10
C ALA A 18 5.89 -21.65 34.61
N ALA A 19 5.17 -21.17 33.60
CA ALA A 19 4.42 -22.00 32.65
C ALA A 19 4.16 -21.18 31.38
N ALA A 20 5.23 -20.73 30.72
CA ALA A 20 5.14 -20.36 29.30
C ALA A 20 5.26 -21.66 28.50
N ALA A 21 4.14 -22.34 28.34
CA ALA A 21 4.01 -23.45 27.41
C ALA A 21 4.43 -22.98 26.00
N ASP A 22 5.21 -23.80 25.31
CA ASP A 22 5.44 -23.73 23.87
C ASP A 22 4.10 -23.53 23.17
N ARG A 23 3.80 -22.28 22.79
CA ARG A 23 2.70 -22.01 21.87
C ARG A 23 3.28 -22.23 20.47
N PRO A 24 2.82 -23.25 19.72
CA PRO A 24 3.17 -23.32 18.31
C PRO A 24 2.71 -22.02 17.66
N VAL A 25 3.65 -21.33 17.02
CA VAL A 25 3.33 -20.19 16.14
C VAL A 25 2.41 -20.74 15.07
N GLN A 26 1.13 -20.38 15.13
CA GLN A 26 0.20 -20.72 14.07
C GLN A 26 0.61 -19.92 12.84
N VAL A 27 1.24 -20.60 11.89
CA VAL A 27 1.47 -20.10 10.52
C VAL A 27 0.10 -20.08 9.83
N ALA A 28 -0.73 -19.10 10.17
CA ALA A 28 -2.02 -18.90 9.55
C ALA A 28 -1.81 -18.27 8.17
N ALA A 29 -2.24 -19.01 7.13
CA ALA A 29 -2.17 -18.66 5.70
C ALA A 29 -0.82 -18.89 4.99
N LEU A 30 -0.13 -19.99 5.27
CA LEU A 30 0.45 -20.72 4.13
C LEU A 30 -0.72 -21.26 3.32
N ASP A 31 -1.08 -20.59 2.22
CA ASP A 31 -2.00 -21.13 1.23
C ASP A 31 -1.46 -22.50 0.78
N SER A 32 -2.06 -23.56 1.32
CA SER A 32 -1.70 -24.96 1.09
C SER A 32 -2.15 -25.45 -0.29
N SER A 33 -2.83 -24.60 -1.09
CA SER A 33 -3.20 -24.88 -2.49
C SER A 33 -2.05 -24.71 -3.49
N ARG A 34 -0.85 -24.36 -3.03
CA ARG A 34 0.36 -24.30 -3.87
C ARG A 34 0.74 -25.70 -4.37
N PHE A 35 0.34 -26.03 -5.60
CA PHE A 35 0.79 -27.24 -6.31
C PHE A 35 2.33 -27.32 -6.47
N MET A 36 3.06 -26.22 -6.26
CA MET A 36 4.51 -26.16 -6.01
C MET A 36 4.80 -24.98 -5.05
N PRO A 37 5.65 -25.11 -4.02
CA PRO A 37 5.98 -23.98 -3.15
C PRO A 37 6.77 -22.92 -3.95
N SER A 38 6.28 -21.66 -3.96
CA SER A 38 7.00 -20.56 -4.60
C SER A 38 8.40 -20.37 -3.98
N PRO A 39 9.37 -19.81 -4.71
CA PRO A 39 10.70 -19.52 -4.15
C PRO A 39 10.62 -18.69 -2.86
N ASP A 40 9.68 -17.75 -2.76
CA ASP A 40 9.40 -16.98 -1.53
C ASP A 40 9.01 -17.87 -0.34
N ALA A 41 8.14 -18.88 -0.53
CA ALA A 41 7.80 -19.82 0.56
C ALA A 41 8.96 -20.72 0.95
N LEU A 42 9.75 -21.17 -0.03
CA LEU A 42 10.92 -22.00 0.25
C LEU A 42 12.00 -21.21 1.00
N ILE A 43 12.20 -19.94 0.67
CA ILE A 43 13.06 -19.03 1.45
C ILE A 43 12.50 -18.85 2.85
N ALA A 44 11.20 -18.63 3.02
CA ALA A 44 10.59 -18.54 4.36
C ALA A 44 10.81 -19.80 5.20
N LYS A 45 10.60 -20.99 4.62
CA LYS A 45 10.90 -22.29 5.25
C LYS A 45 12.39 -22.43 5.60
N THR A 46 13.27 -22.00 4.70
CA THR A 46 14.73 -21.99 4.95
C THR A 46 15.05 -21.14 6.18
N MET A 47 14.47 -19.95 6.29
CA MET A 47 14.67 -19.06 7.43
C MET A 47 14.10 -19.63 8.74
N GLU A 48 12.95 -20.31 8.68
CA GLU A 48 12.39 -21.01 9.84
C GLU A 48 13.30 -22.15 10.31
N ALA A 49 13.80 -22.97 9.39
CA ALA A 49 14.73 -24.04 9.70
C ALA A 49 16.03 -23.50 10.32
N ILE A 50 16.56 -22.38 9.81
CA ILE A 50 17.71 -21.67 10.41
C ILE A 50 17.42 -21.27 11.86
N ARG A 51 16.27 -20.62 12.11
CA ARG A 51 15.86 -20.19 13.47
C ARG A 51 15.69 -21.35 14.44
N ALA A 52 15.23 -22.50 13.95
CA ALA A 52 15.11 -23.73 14.72
C ALA A 52 16.42 -24.53 14.81
N SER A 53 17.55 -23.98 14.36
CA SER A 53 18.86 -24.65 14.30
C SER A 53 18.86 -25.96 13.48
N ARG A 54 17.89 -26.14 12.58
CA ARG A 54 17.76 -27.28 11.66
C ARG A 54 18.52 -27.00 10.36
N LEU A 55 19.84 -26.89 10.44
CA LEU A 55 20.68 -26.42 9.32
C LEU A 55 20.66 -27.34 8.08
N ASP A 56 20.53 -28.65 8.28
CA ASP A 56 20.45 -29.60 7.16
C ASP A 56 19.13 -29.48 6.40
N GLU A 57 18.03 -29.22 7.10
CA GLU A 57 16.74 -28.92 6.49
C GLU A 57 16.79 -27.58 5.74
N ALA A 58 17.38 -26.55 6.35
CA ALA A 58 17.60 -25.27 5.70
C ALA A 58 18.42 -25.41 4.41
N LEU A 59 19.48 -26.22 4.42
CA LEU A 59 20.30 -26.47 3.24
C LEU A 59 19.50 -27.19 2.13
N LYS A 60 18.67 -28.17 2.51
CA LYS A 60 17.79 -28.87 1.56
C LYS A 60 16.77 -27.93 0.93
N GLU A 61 16.14 -27.05 1.71
CA GLU A 61 15.16 -26.11 1.18
C GLU A 61 15.80 -25.04 0.28
N VAL A 62 16.98 -24.50 0.63
CA VAL A 62 17.68 -23.54 -0.24
C VAL A 62 18.18 -24.18 -1.54
N ASP A 63 18.59 -25.46 -1.50
CA ASP A 63 18.96 -26.20 -2.72
C ASP A 63 17.78 -26.35 -3.68
N ARG A 64 16.56 -26.55 -3.16
CA ARG A 64 15.34 -26.54 -3.98
C ARG A 64 15.08 -25.17 -4.59
N VAL A 65 15.31 -24.08 -3.83
CA VAL A 65 15.20 -22.72 -4.37
C VAL A 65 16.14 -22.53 -5.55
N ILE A 66 17.41 -22.91 -5.39
CA ILE A 66 18.43 -22.78 -6.45
C ILE A 66 18.10 -23.65 -7.66
N ALA A 67 17.58 -24.86 -7.44
CA ALA A 67 17.16 -25.74 -8.54
C ALA A 67 15.99 -25.15 -9.34
N LEU A 68 15.04 -24.49 -8.66
CA LEU A 68 13.92 -23.80 -9.31
C LEU A 68 14.35 -22.49 -9.98
N ARG A 69 15.25 -21.74 -9.31
CA ARG A 69 15.72 -20.41 -9.71
C ARG A 69 17.25 -20.29 -9.55
N PRO A 70 18.02 -20.78 -10.54
CA PRO A 70 19.48 -20.69 -10.50
C PRO A 70 20.00 -19.24 -10.46
N ASP A 71 19.19 -18.30 -10.95
CA ASP A 71 19.45 -16.86 -10.98
C ASP A 71 19.10 -16.12 -9.67
N PHE A 72 18.61 -16.83 -8.65
CA PHE A 72 18.25 -16.22 -7.36
C PHE A 72 19.46 -16.02 -6.46
N LYS A 73 20.10 -14.85 -6.56
CA LYS A 73 21.34 -14.48 -5.86
C LYS A 73 21.27 -14.67 -4.33
N LEU A 74 20.16 -14.31 -3.69
CA LEU A 74 20.00 -14.46 -2.24
C LEU A 74 20.06 -15.92 -1.80
N ALA A 75 19.49 -16.84 -2.58
CA ALA A 75 19.53 -18.27 -2.25
C ALA A 75 20.97 -18.80 -2.24
N HIS A 76 21.80 -18.39 -3.19
CA HIS A 76 23.23 -18.73 -3.21
C HIS A 76 23.99 -18.15 -2.02
N LEU A 77 23.68 -16.91 -1.62
CA LEU A 77 24.28 -16.30 -0.42
C LEU A 77 23.94 -17.11 0.84
N ILE A 78 22.66 -17.42 1.03
CA ILE A 78 22.18 -18.23 2.17
C ILE A 78 22.85 -19.60 2.17
N LYS A 79 22.95 -20.27 1.01
CA LYS A 79 23.63 -21.57 0.90
C LYS A 79 25.11 -21.48 1.31
N GLY A 80 25.82 -20.45 0.83
CA GLY A 80 27.22 -20.23 1.19
C GLY A 80 27.41 -20.04 2.70
N ASP A 81 26.54 -19.23 3.31
CA ASP A 81 26.55 -19.03 4.76
C ASP A 81 26.23 -20.30 5.54
N LEU A 82 25.19 -21.06 5.14
CA LEU A 82 24.85 -22.33 5.77
C LEU A 82 26.01 -23.33 5.76
N LEU A 83 26.77 -23.40 4.66
CA LEU A 83 27.97 -24.23 4.56
C LEU A 83 29.10 -23.71 5.46
N LEU A 84 29.29 -22.39 5.52
CA LEU A 84 30.30 -21.77 6.38
C LEU A 84 29.99 -21.93 7.87
N ALA A 85 28.70 -21.88 8.23
CA ALA A 85 28.19 -22.07 9.60
C ALA A 85 28.52 -23.46 10.18
N ARG A 86 28.73 -24.47 9.32
CA ARG A 86 29.16 -25.81 9.75
C ARG A 86 30.59 -25.83 10.29
N ALA A 87 31.44 -24.90 9.84
CA ALA A 87 32.85 -24.84 10.23
C ALA A 87 33.12 -23.77 11.30
N LYS A 88 32.36 -22.66 11.31
CA LYS A 88 32.56 -21.55 12.26
C LYS A 88 31.28 -20.74 12.48
N PRO A 89 31.12 -20.07 13.63
CA PRO A 89 30.03 -19.13 13.84
C PRO A 89 30.01 -18.01 12.79
N LEU A 90 28.82 -17.61 12.36
CA LEU A 90 28.63 -16.51 11.42
C LEU A 90 28.36 -15.21 12.17
N PRO A 91 29.15 -14.14 11.96
CA PRO A 91 28.88 -12.84 12.55
C PRO A 91 27.72 -12.11 11.85
N THR A 92 27.46 -12.40 10.56
CA THR A 92 26.42 -11.78 9.74
C THR A 92 26.13 -12.63 8.50
N LEU A 93 25.04 -12.33 7.79
CA LEU A 93 24.75 -12.91 6.47
C LEU A 93 25.77 -12.39 5.44
N GLY A 94 26.29 -13.25 4.57
CA GLY A 94 27.36 -12.96 3.62
C GLY A 94 28.69 -12.71 4.31
N ALA A 95 29.08 -13.58 5.25
CA ALA A 95 30.33 -13.43 6.02
C ALA A 95 31.57 -14.01 5.31
N ALA A 96 31.42 -14.59 4.12
CA ALA A 96 32.52 -15.08 3.31
C ALA A 96 33.41 -13.93 2.79
N SER A 97 34.72 -14.17 2.67
CA SER A 97 35.74 -13.17 2.33
C SER A 97 35.51 -12.50 0.96
N ASN A 98 35.54 -11.16 0.95
CA ASN A 98 35.40 -10.20 -0.16
C ASN A 98 35.80 -10.67 -1.57
N ARG A 99 34.87 -11.25 -2.33
CA ARG A 99 34.94 -11.31 -3.81
C ARG A 99 33.80 -10.56 -4.52
N GLY A 100 32.83 -10.00 -3.78
CA GLY A 100 31.74 -9.17 -4.31
C GLY A 100 31.86 -7.71 -3.87
N SER A 101 31.15 -6.80 -4.54
CA SER A 101 31.06 -5.40 -4.10
C SER A 101 30.26 -5.30 -2.80
N GLU A 102 30.67 -4.41 -1.89
CA GLU A 102 29.99 -4.20 -0.60
C GLU A 102 28.52 -3.82 -0.77
N GLN A 103 28.20 -3.02 -1.81
CA GLN A 103 26.83 -2.64 -2.15
C GLN A 103 25.96 -3.86 -2.48
N SER A 104 26.48 -4.80 -3.29
CA SER A 104 25.73 -6.01 -3.67
C SER A 104 25.42 -6.89 -2.45
N LEU A 105 26.37 -7.02 -1.51
CA LEU A 105 26.14 -7.74 -0.26
C LEU A 105 25.13 -7.02 0.64
N SER A 106 25.22 -5.69 0.74
CA SER A 106 24.25 -4.89 1.49
C SER A 106 22.83 -5.05 0.95
N ASP A 107 22.68 -5.03 -0.37
CA ASP A 107 21.39 -5.19 -1.05
C ASP A 107 20.77 -6.57 -0.76
N LEU A 108 21.57 -7.64 -0.81
CA LEU A 108 21.11 -9.00 -0.50
C LEU A 108 20.78 -9.18 0.99
N ARG A 109 21.53 -8.55 1.89
CA ARG A 109 21.23 -8.54 3.33
C ARG A 109 19.90 -7.85 3.60
N GLU A 110 19.67 -6.71 2.97
CA GLU A 110 18.43 -5.97 3.10
C GLU A 110 17.25 -6.75 2.53
N GLU A 111 17.44 -7.42 1.39
CA GLU A 111 16.44 -8.35 0.83
C GLU A 111 16.09 -9.48 1.81
N ALA A 112 17.11 -10.15 2.37
CA ALA A 112 16.91 -11.21 3.36
C ALA A 112 16.12 -10.69 4.58
N ARG A 113 16.47 -9.49 5.06
CA ARG A 113 15.84 -8.84 6.21
C ARG A 113 14.35 -8.58 5.97
N VAL A 114 13.98 -7.95 4.86
CA VAL A 114 12.56 -7.61 4.60
C VAL A 114 11.72 -8.86 4.33
N ARG A 115 12.29 -9.87 3.64
CA ARG A 115 11.62 -11.16 3.42
C ARG A 115 11.38 -11.90 4.74
N LEU A 116 12.37 -11.90 5.64
CA LEU A 116 12.21 -12.47 6.97
C LEU A 116 11.15 -11.73 7.78
N LEU A 117 11.21 -10.39 7.82
CA LEU A 117 10.23 -9.59 8.56
C LEU A 117 8.80 -9.84 8.09
N SER A 118 8.60 -9.96 6.77
CA SER A 118 7.29 -10.32 6.24
C SER A 118 6.84 -11.72 6.64
N TYR A 119 7.74 -12.68 6.78
CA TYR A 119 7.39 -14.02 7.26
C TYR A 119 7.00 -13.99 8.75
N LEU A 120 7.73 -13.22 9.56
CA LEU A 120 7.49 -13.12 11.00
C LEU A 120 6.22 -12.36 11.36
N ASP A 121 5.78 -11.47 10.48
CA ASP A 121 4.68 -10.56 10.74
C ASP A 121 3.74 -10.52 9.54
N GLN A 122 3.19 -11.69 9.24
CA GLN A 122 2.12 -11.85 8.26
C GLN A 122 0.85 -11.19 8.79
N PRO A 123 0.11 -10.47 7.93
CA PRO A 123 -1.13 -9.84 8.34
C PRO A 123 -2.13 -10.91 8.80
N ASN A 124 -2.63 -10.74 10.02
CA ASN A 124 -3.68 -11.60 10.54
C ASN A 124 -4.92 -11.50 9.63
N PRO A 125 -5.45 -12.62 9.10
CA PRO A 125 -6.59 -12.61 8.18
C PRO A 125 -7.86 -11.94 8.70
N ASN A 126 -7.99 -11.79 10.03
CA ASN A 126 -9.12 -11.13 10.68
C ASN A 126 -8.95 -9.60 10.81
N LEU A 127 -7.79 -9.06 10.44
CA LEU A 127 -7.52 -7.63 10.45
C LEU A 127 -7.70 -7.02 9.06
N LEU A 128 -8.06 -5.75 9.04
CA LEU A 128 -8.34 -4.99 7.83
C LEU A 128 -7.33 -3.84 7.66
N PRO A 129 -6.88 -3.54 6.44
CA PRO A 129 -5.95 -2.45 6.20
C PRO A 129 -6.63 -1.09 6.43
N LYS A 130 -6.02 -0.26 7.28
CA LYS A 130 -6.51 1.11 7.57
C LYS A 130 -6.63 1.98 6.32
N ASN A 131 -5.76 1.75 5.33
CA ASN A 131 -5.67 2.57 4.11
C ASN A 131 -6.84 2.36 3.13
N ILE A 132 -7.63 1.28 3.27
CA ILE A 132 -8.75 0.95 2.38
C ILE A 132 -10.00 0.82 3.25
N LEU A 133 -10.85 1.85 3.25
CA LEU A 133 -12.04 1.92 4.10
C LEU A 133 -13.33 1.58 3.35
N GLN A 134 -13.34 1.72 2.03
CA GLN A 134 -14.47 1.32 1.18
C GLN A 134 -13.98 1.15 -0.25
N LEU A 135 -14.39 0.06 -0.89
CA LEU A 135 -14.27 -0.13 -2.33
C LEU A 135 -15.61 0.13 -3.02
N ALA A 136 -15.57 0.72 -4.21
CA ALA A 136 -16.77 0.89 -5.04
C ALA A 136 -17.29 -0.47 -5.51
N ALA A 137 -18.61 -0.63 -5.69
CA ALA A 137 -19.18 -1.92 -6.11
C ALA A 137 -18.63 -2.41 -7.46
N GLY A 138 -18.31 -1.50 -8.38
CA GLY A 138 -17.66 -1.83 -9.66
C GLY A 138 -16.17 -2.20 -9.56
N GLN A 139 -15.50 -1.93 -8.44
CA GLN A 139 -14.10 -2.29 -8.23
C GLN A 139 -14.01 -3.72 -7.69
N LYS A 140 -13.48 -4.65 -8.48
CA LYS A 140 -13.32 -6.04 -8.05
C LYS A 140 -12.09 -6.29 -7.19
N TYR A 141 -11.02 -5.54 -7.45
CA TYR A 141 -9.72 -5.71 -6.79
C TYR A 141 -9.09 -4.37 -6.49
N VAL A 142 -8.19 -4.35 -5.51
CA VAL A 142 -7.35 -3.20 -5.15
C VAL A 142 -5.94 -3.66 -4.78
N LEU A 143 -4.96 -2.86 -5.14
CA LEU A 143 -3.56 -3.05 -4.74
C LEU A 143 -3.21 -2.14 -3.57
N LEU A 144 -2.43 -2.65 -2.61
CA LEU A 144 -1.86 -1.89 -1.50
C LEU A 144 -0.37 -2.19 -1.38
N ALA A 145 0.49 -1.21 -1.64
CA ALA A 145 1.92 -1.33 -1.40
C ALA A 145 2.28 -0.81 0.01
N ASP A 146 2.91 -1.68 0.81
CA ASP A 146 3.62 -1.33 2.04
C ASP A 146 5.11 -1.21 1.71
N THR A 147 5.57 0.03 1.53
CA THR A 147 6.93 0.26 1.05
C THR A 147 8.00 -0.04 2.09
N SER A 148 7.69 0.11 3.38
CA SER A 148 8.60 -0.19 4.49
C SER A 148 8.86 -1.69 4.65
N ARG A 149 7.90 -2.51 4.19
CA ARG A 149 7.99 -3.98 4.21
C ARG A 149 8.38 -4.60 2.88
N SER A 150 8.53 -3.80 1.82
CA SER A 150 8.73 -4.31 0.47
C SER A 150 7.66 -5.35 0.10
N ARG A 151 6.39 -5.01 0.38
CA ARG A 151 5.26 -5.88 0.10
C ARG A 151 4.17 -5.19 -0.71
N LEU A 152 3.62 -5.93 -1.66
CA LEU A 152 2.42 -5.58 -2.40
C LEU A 152 1.33 -6.57 -2.02
N TYR A 153 0.20 -6.07 -1.54
CA TYR A 153 -0.99 -6.87 -1.23
C TYR A 153 -2.04 -6.67 -2.33
N LEU A 154 -2.67 -7.76 -2.73
CA LEU A 154 -3.84 -7.78 -3.60
C LEU A 154 -5.06 -8.15 -2.75
N PHE A 155 -6.05 -7.27 -2.73
CA PHE A 155 -7.33 -7.53 -2.08
C PHE A 155 -8.43 -7.71 -3.11
N GLU A 156 -9.35 -8.62 -2.82
CA GLU A 156 -10.65 -8.72 -3.47
C GLU A 156 -11.67 -7.84 -2.73
N ASN A 157 -12.58 -7.23 -3.48
CA ASN A 157 -13.70 -6.50 -2.92
C ASN A 157 -14.85 -7.46 -2.56
N VAL A 158 -15.18 -7.56 -1.28
CA VAL A 158 -16.34 -8.29 -0.78
C VAL A 158 -17.30 -7.29 -0.14
N GLU A 159 -18.33 -6.89 -0.88
CA GLU A 159 -19.37 -5.93 -0.42
C GLU A 159 -18.82 -4.59 0.09
N GLY A 160 -17.69 -4.14 -0.47
CA GLY A 160 -17.00 -2.92 -0.07
C GLY A 160 -15.82 -3.13 0.86
N GLU A 161 -15.69 -4.33 1.46
CA GLU A 161 -14.60 -4.68 2.35
C GLU A 161 -13.41 -5.31 1.58
N PRO A 162 -12.16 -4.93 1.91
CA PRO A 162 -10.97 -5.54 1.32
C PRO A 162 -10.66 -6.91 1.96
N ARG A 163 -10.77 -7.99 1.18
CA ARG A 163 -10.34 -9.33 1.59
C ARG A 163 -8.98 -9.67 0.98
N LEU A 164 -7.97 -9.94 1.81
CA LEU A 164 -6.63 -10.26 1.33
C LEU A 164 -6.66 -11.54 0.49
N LEU A 165 -6.19 -11.46 -0.76
CA LEU A 165 -6.14 -12.57 -1.70
C LEU A 165 -4.71 -13.11 -1.85
N ARG A 166 -3.75 -12.21 -2.06
CA ARG A 166 -2.33 -12.52 -2.28
C ARG A 166 -1.42 -11.42 -1.75
N ASP A 167 -0.17 -11.77 -1.49
CA ASP A 167 0.92 -10.83 -1.26
C ASP A 167 2.16 -11.19 -2.08
N TYR A 168 2.95 -10.19 -2.42
CA TYR A 168 4.14 -10.32 -3.26
C TYR A 168 5.30 -9.50 -2.71
N TYR A 169 6.53 -9.98 -2.91
CA TYR A 169 7.72 -9.17 -2.66
C TYR A 169 7.79 -8.02 -3.67
N LEU A 170 8.10 -6.83 -3.18
CA LEU A 170 8.05 -5.59 -3.94
C LEU A 170 9.33 -4.78 -3.80
N THR A 171 9.93 -4.43 -4.93
CA THR A 171 10.99 -3.42 -5.00
C THR A 171 10.41 -2.02 -5.24
N ILE A 172 10.97 -1.03 -4.56
CA ILE A 172 10.61 0.40 -4.70
C ILE A 172 11.81 1.24 -5.16
N GLY A 173 11.58 2.55 -5.25
CA GLY A 173 12.58 3.57 -5.56
C GLY A 173 13.80 3.50 -4.64
N ARG A 174 14.99 3.58 -5.21
CA ARG A 174 16.25 3.49 -4.46
C ARG A 174 16.41 4.56 -3.38
N ASN A 175 15.77 5.72 -3.56
CA ASN A 175 15.77 6.81 -2.60
C ASN A 175 14.57 6.77 -1.62
N GLY A 176 13.84 5.66 -1.57
CA GLY A 176 12.67 5.48 -0.72
C GLY A 176 11.40 6.06 -1.33
N THR A 177 10.58 6.68 -0.49
CA THR A 177 9.24 7.16 -0.84
C THR A 177 9.13 8.69 -0.85
N ASP A 178 7.91 9.21 -0.98
CA ASP A 178 7.59 10.65 -1.04
C ASP A 178 8.21 11.33 -2.28
N LYS A 179 7.85 10.84 -3.46
CA LYS A 179 8.21 11.44 -4.74
C LYS A 179 7.72 12.88 -4.83
N ARG A 180 8.61 13.81 -5.24
CA ARG A 180 8.30 15.24 -5.37
C ARG A 180 8.71 15.82 -6.72
N ILE A 181 9.81 15.37 -7.30
CA ILE A 181 10.34 15.91 -8.56
C ILE A 181 10.76 14.80 -9.52
N GLU A 182 10.92 15.15 -10.79
CA GLU A 182 11.46 14.23 -11.78
C GLU A 182 12.90 13.82 -11.40
N GLY A 183 13.23 12.53 -11.61
CA GLY A 183 14.58 12.03 -11.35
C GLY A 183 14.99 11.85 -9.88
N ASP A 184 14.12 12.14 -8.90
CA ASP A 184 14.43 11.96 -7.47
C ASP A 184 14.53 10.48 -7.01
N LYS A 185 14.19 9.54 -7.90
CA LYS A 185 14.24 8.09 -7.70
C LYS A 185 13.44 7.58 -6.49
N ARG A 186 12.38 8.31 -6.13
CA ARG A 186 11.45 7.98 -5.05
C ARG A 186 10.17 7.40 -5.61
N THR A 187 9.57 6.47 -4.87
CA THR A 187 8.21 5.97 -5.15
C THR A 187 7.19 6.92 -4.49
N PRO A 188 6.11 7.30 -5.18
CA PRO A 188 5.12 8.20 -4.60
C PRO A 188 4.29 7.53 -3.49
N ILE A 189 3.73 8.33 -2.57
CA ILE A 189 2.77 7.90 -1.55
C ILE A 189 1.42 8.50 -1.88
N GLY A 190 0.39 7.67 -1.89
CA GLY A 190 -0.99 8.11 -2.11
C GLY A 190 -1.89 7.05 -2.74
N ALA A 191 -3.09 7.48 -3.13
CA ALA A 191 -4.06 6.65 -3.80
C ALA A 191 -4.05 6.93 -5.31
N TYR A 192 -3.63 5.95 -6.07
CA TYR A 192 -3.50 5.98 -7.52
C TYR A 192 -4.50 5.04 -8.19
N THR A 193 -4.51 5.05 -9.51
CA THR A 193 -5.30 4.15 -10.33
C THR A 193 -4.44 3.65 -11.48
N ILE A 194 -4.55 2.37 -11.81
CA ILE A 194 -3.92 1.79 -13.00
C ILE A 194 -4.59 2.41 -14.24
N THR A 195 -3.81 3.03 -15.10
CA THR A 195 -4.34 3.76 -16.28
C THR A 195 -4.38 2.89 -17.53
N SER A 196 -3.43 1.96 -17.67
CA SER A 196 -3.34 1.07 -18.82
C SER A 196 -2.62 -0.23 -18.46
N GLN A 197 -2.59 -1.15 -19.41
CA GLN A 197 -1.79 -2.37 -19.35
C GLN A 197 -0.92 -2.42 -20.61
N LEU A 198 0.39 -2.45 -20.42
CA LEU A 198 1.38 -2.53 -21.48
C LEU A 198 1.88 -3.98 -21.58
N PRO A 199 1.58 -4.71 -22.66
CA PRO A 199 2.08 -6.07 -22.85
C PRO A 199 3.59 -6.05 -23.17
N GLN A 200 4.30 -7.12 -22.82
CA GLN A 200 5.74 -7.29 -23.07
C GLN A 200 6.19 -6.88 -24.48
N LYS A 201 5.39 -7.18 -25.51
CA LYS A 201 5.71 -6.87 -26.92
C LYS A 201 5.86 -5.37 -27.22
N GLN A 202 5.34 -4.49 -26.35
CA GLN A 202 5.43 -3.03 -26.48
C GLN A 202 6.55 -2.44 -25.61
N LEU A 203 7.28 -3.28 -24.88
CA LEU A 203 8.25 -2.88 -23.87
C LEU A 203 9.64 -3.39 -24.23
N THR A 204 10.66 -2.69 -23.75
CA THR A 204 12.00 -3.25 -23.71
C THR A 204 12.09 -4.33 -22.62
N ASP A 205 13.07 -5.22 -22.74
CA ASP A 205 13.30 -6.30 -21.77
C ASP A 205 13.41 -5.84 -20.32
N PHE A 206 13.78 -4.57 -20.09
CA PHE A 206 13.89 -3.98 -18.77
C PHE A 206 12.64 -4.13 -17.89
N TYR A 207 11.46 -4.10 -18.52
CA TYR A 207 10.16 -4.14 -17.84
C TYR A 207 9.60 -5.55 -17.67
N GLY A 208 10.28 -6.58 -18.19
CA GLY A 208 9.88 -7.96 -18.03
C GLY A 208 8.61 -8.31 -18.79
N THR A 209 7.69 -9.05 -18.15
CA THR A 209 6.50 -9.61 -18.81
C THR A 209 5.38 -8.60 -19.06
N GLY A 210 5.50 -7.36 -18.60
CA GLY A 210 4.51 -6.31 -18.80
C GLY A 210 4.71 -5.11 -17.89
N ALA A 211 3.82 -4.12 -18.01
CA ALA A 211 3.75 -3.00 -17.09
C ALA A 211 2.31 -2.50 -16.91
N PHE A 212 2.03 -1.99 -15.72
CA PHE A 212 0.78 -1.31 -15.36
C PHE A 212 1.12 0.12 -14.90
N PRO A 213 1.02 1.11 -15.81
CA PRO A 213 1.21 2.50 -15.44
C PRO A 213 0.16 2.98 -14.44
N ILE A 214 0.58 3.83 -13.50
CA ILE A 214 -0.34 4.49 -12.56
C ILE A 214 -0.51 5.96 -12.95
N ASN A 215 -1.59 6.60 -12.48
CA ASN A 215 -1.88 8.01 -12.75
C ASN A 215 -1.02 9.02 -11.94
N TYR A 216 0.24 8.72 -11.64
CA TYR A 216 1.14 9.68 -11.01
C TYR A 216 1.70 10.66 -12.06
N PRO A 217 1.72 11.99 -11.79
CA PRO A 217 1.16 12.65 -10.61
C PRO A 217 -0.37 12.74 -10.70
N ASN A 218 -1.07 12.34 -9.64
CA ASN A 218 -2.53 12.45 -9.58
C ASN A 218 -2.95 13.90 -9.29
N GLU A 219 -4.25 14.16 -9.12
CA GLU A 219 -4.75 15.53 -8.93
C GLU A 219 -4.21 16.19 -7.66
N TRP A 220 -3.99 15.39 -6.60
CA TRP A 220 -3.39 15.88 -5.36
C TRP A 220 -1.90 16.16 -5.53
N ASP A 221 -1.16 15.28 -6.19
CA ASP A 221 0.27 15.49 -6.46
C ASP A 221 0.48 16.78 -7.28
N GLN A 222 -0.34 16.99 -8.32
CA GLN A 222 -0.32 18.20 -9.13
C GLN A 222 -0.65 19.45 -8.31
N ALA A 223 -1.67 19.39 -7.44
CA ALA A 223 -2.02 20.50 -6.55
C ALA A 223 -0.92 20.84 -5.54
N GLN A 224 -0.07 19.88 -5.18
CA GLN A 224 1.12 20.08 -4.34
C GLN A 224 2.36 20.49 -5.15
N GLY A 225 2.23 20.72 -6.46
CA GLY A 225 3.36 21.08 -7.33
C GLY A 225 4.37 19.93 -7.52
N ARG A 226 3.97 18.68 -7.27
CA ARG A 226 4.83 17.51 -7.48
C ARG A 226 4.92 17.18 -8.97
N GLY A 227 6.13 16.83 -9.41
CA GLY A 227 6.44 16.54 -10.81
C GLY A 227 6.98 15.14 -11.05
N GLY A 228 7.38 14.90 -12.31
CA GLY A 228 7.81 13.60 -12.82
C GLY A 228 6.67 12.83 -13.47
N HIS A 229 6.98 11.65 -13.99
CA HIS A 229 6.06 10.79 -14.74
C HIS A 229 6.59 9.34 -14.72
N GLY A 230 5.90 8.41 -15.39
CA GLY A 230 6.44 7.08 -15.67
C GLY A 230 6.55 6.15 -14.47
N ILE A 231 5.67 6.30 -13.46
CA ILE A 231 5.63 5.38 -12.32
C ILE A 231 4.76 4.17 -12.68
N TRP A 232 5.39 3.02 -12.85
CA TRP A 232 4.72 1.78 -13.28
C TRP A 232 4.89 0.67 -12.23
N LEU A 233 3.93 -0.24 -12.20
CA LEU A 233 4.13 -1.59 -11.67
C LEU A 233 4.63 -2.49 -12.81
N HIS A 234 5.83 -3.04 -12.72
CA HIS A 234 6.40 -3.83 -13.82
C HIS A 234 7.27 -5.01 -13.32
N GLY A 235 7.76 -5.81 -14.27
CA GLY A 235 8.58 -7.00 -13.99
C GLY A 235 10.08 -6.73 -13.99
N THR A 236 10.86 -7.79 -14.06
CA THR A 236 12.33 -7.72 -14.10
C THR A 236 12.88 -8.10 -15.47
N PRO A 237 14.12 -7.69 -15.80
CA PRO A 237 14.81 -8.19 -16.97
C PRO A 237 14.91 -9.74 -16.97
N PRO A 238 15.00 -10.40 -18.13
CA PRO A 238 14.99 -11.87 -18.22
C PRO A 238 16.10 -12.57 -17.42
N ASP A 239 17.24 -11.93 -17.22
CA ASP A 239 18.42 -12.44 -16.50
C ASP A 239 18.38 -12.13 -14.99
N THR A 240 17.29 -11.54 -14.51
CA THR A 240 17.16 -11.04 -13.15
C THR A 240 15.87 -11.60 -12.53
N TYR A 241 15.97 -12.52 -11.57
CA TYR A 241 14.78 -13.00 -10.88
C TYR A 241 14.03 -11.90 -10.16
N ASN A 242 14.74 -11.17 -9.31
CA ASN A 242 14.20 -10.13 -8.46
C ASN A 242 15.25 -9.02 -8.29
N ARG A 243 14.77 -7.83 -7.92
CA ARG A 243 15.63 -6.70 -7.58
C ARG A 243 15.71 -6.56 -6.06
N ALA A 244 16.75 -5.87 -5.59
CA ALA A 244 16.87 -5.50 -4.18
C ALA A 244 15.69 -4.62 -3.74
N PRO A 245 15.38 -4.52 -2.44
CA PRO A 245 14.20 -3.81 -1.93
C PRO A 245 14.07 -2.36 -2.42
N ARG A 246 15.20 -1.67 -2.58
CA ARG A 246 15.29 -0.26 -3.00
C ARG A 246 16.24 -0.12 -4.17
N ALA A 247 15.76 -0.36 -5.38
CA ALA A 247 16.60 -0.46 -6.57
C ALA A 247 16.01 0.18 -7.84
N SER A 248 14.74 0.58 -7.84
CA SER A 248 14.13 1.23 -9.01
C SER A 248 14.44 2.74 -9.02
N ASP A 249 14.06 3.41 -10.12
CA ASP A 249 14.06 4.87 -10.22
C ASP A 249 12.70 5.49 -9.85
N GLY A 250 11.89 4.77 -9.07
CA GLY A 250 10.59 5.20 -8.56
C GLY A 250 9.45 4.23 -8.86
N CYS A 251 9.63 3.34 -9.85
CA CYS A 251 8.69 2.28 -10.19
C CYS A 251 8.54 1.24 -9.06
N LEU A 252 7.44 0.50 -9.12
CA LEU A 252 7.15 -0.65 -8.28
C LEU A 252 7.48 -1.91 -9.09
N VAL A 253 8.36 -2.77 -8.59
CA VAL A 253 8.89 -3.90 -9.37
C VAL A 253 8.61 -5.23 -8.68
N LEU A 254 7.99 -6.14 -9.43
CA LEU A 254 7.73 -7.54 -9.04
C LEU A 254 8.63 -8.48 -9.83
N THR A 255 8.68 -9.74 -9.42
CA THR A 255 9.26 -10.79 -10.28
C THR A 255 8.35 -11.05 -11.47
N ASN A 256 8.90 -11.50 -12.60
CA ASN A 256 8.09 -11.82 -13.79
C ASN A 256 6.97 -12.85 -13.54
N PRO A 257 7.18 -13.94 -12.76
CA PRO A 257 6.09 -14.82 -12.36
C PRO A 257 4.98 -14.09 -11.59
N ASP A 258 5.33 -13.31 -10.56
CA ASP A 258 4.37 -12.58 -9.73
C ASP A 258 3.58 -11.54 -10.54
N LEU A 259 4.25 -10.83 -11.46
CA LEU A 259 3.61 -9.87 -12.35
C LEU A 259 2.64 -10.56 -13.33
N SER A 260 3.00 -11.74 -13.82
CA SER A 260 2.14 -12.51 -14.73
C SER A 260 0.92 -13.06 -13.99
N GLU A 261 1.08 -13.45 -12.73
CA GLU A 261 -0.03 -13.85 -11.85
C GLU A 261 -0.95 -12.65 -11.58
N ILE A 262 -0.41 -11.52 -11.12
CA ILE A 262 -1.21 -10.36 -10.71
C ILE A 262 -2.02 -9.77 -11.89
N GLY A 263 -1.50 -9.90 -13.11
CA GLY A 263 -2.16 -9.46 -14.33
C GLY A 263 -3.47 -10.17 -14.67
N GLN A 264 -3.81 -11.25 -13.96
CA GLN A 264 -5.12 -11.90 -14.07
C GLN A 264 -6.25 -11.07 -13.44
N TRP A 265 -5.91 -10.25 -12.44
CA TRP A 265 -6.87 -9.47 -11.65
C TRP A 265 -6.76 -7.96 -11.91
N VAL A 266 -5.54 -7.48 -12.14
CA VAL A 266 -5.25 -6.05 -12.32
C VAL A 266 -5.59 -5.60 -13.75
N LYS A 267 -6.48 -4.61 -13.84
CA LYS A 267 -6.96 -4.01 -15.10
C LYS A 267 -6.94 -2.48 -15.02
N PRO A 268 -7.01 -1.75 -16.16
CA PRO A 268 -7.26 -0.31 -16.12
C PRO A 268 -8.47 0.04 -15.24
N GLY A 269 -8.32 1.04 -14.38
CA GLY A 269 -9.30 1.41 -13.35
C GLY A 269 -9.10 0.73 -11.98
N THR A 270 -8.19 -0.25 -11.86
CA THR A 270 -7.86 -0.88 -10.57
C THR A 270 -7.22 0.17 -9.64
N PRO A 271 -7.75 0.38 -8.42
CA PRO A 271 -7.13 1.28 -7.45
C PRO A 271 -5.80 0.72 -6.97
N PHE A 272 -4.84 1.61 -6.74
CA PHE A 272 -3.52 1.26 -6.21
C PHE A 272 -3.12 2.25 -5.12
N VAL A 273 -3.21 1.82 -3.86
CA VAL A 273 -2.79 2.60 -2.71
C VAL A 273 -1.33 2.29 -2.39
N ILE A 274 -0.51 3.31 -2.18
CA ILE A 274 0.89 3.19 -1.81
C ILE A 274 1.10 3.95 -0.50
N THR A 275 1.52 3.26 0.54
CA THR A 275 1.75 3.81 1.89
C THR A 275 3.15 3.43 2.39
N ASP A 276 3.70 4.24 3.29
CA ASP A 276 4.97 3.90 3.93
C ASP A 276 4.87 2.57 4.68
N ARG A 277 3.89 2.48 5.59
CA ARG A 277 3.59 1.29 6.38
C ARG A 277 2.08 1.09 6.45
N VAL A 278 1.64 -0.17 6.40
CA VAL A 278 0.23 -0.53 6.60
C VAL A 278 -0.01 -0.76 8.09
N GLU A 279 -1.03 -0.07 8.60
CA GLU A 279 -1.63 -0.37 9.89
C GLU A 279 -2.83 -1.29 9.70
N TRP A 280 -2.87 -2.35 10.50
CA TRP A 280 -3.91 -3.37 10.47
C TRP A 280 -4.84 -3.17 11.66
N LEU A 281 -6.12 -2.98 11.40
CA LEU A 281 -7.15 -2.71 12.40
C LEU A 281 -8.01 -3.94 12.60
N ASP A 282 -8.50 -4.13 13.83
CA ASP A 282 -9.63 -5.02 14.02
C ASP A 282 -10.89 -4.47 13.32
N ARG A 283 -11.88 -5.35 13.15
CA ARG A 283 -13.12 -5.04 12.42
C ARG A 283 -13.88 -3.86 13.02
N GLN A 284 -13.91 -3.73 14.34
CA GLN A 284 -14.65 -2.65 15.00
C GLN A 284 -13.96 -1.31 14.71
N ALA A 285 -12.65 -1.22 14.98
CA ALA A 285 -11.86 -0.03 14.73
C ALA A 285 -11.90 0.37 13.25
N TRP A 286 -11.81 -0.59 12.33
CA TRP A 286 -11.93 -0.33 10.89
C TRP A 286 -13.31 0.26 10.53
N SER A 287 -14.39 -0.34 11.05
CA SER A 287 -15.75 0.14 10.82
C SER A 287 -15.96 1.55 11.36
N GLU A 288 -15.41 1.87 12.53
CA GLU A 288 -15.48 3.23 13.11
C GLU A 288 -14.75 4.26 12.24
N GLN A 289 -13.56 3.92 11.71
CA GLN A 289 -12.83 4.81 10.80
C GLN A 289 -13.58 5.03 9.49
N ARG A 290 -14.13 3.96 8.92
CA ARG A 290 -14.99 4.02 7.73
C ARG A 290 -16.20 4.92 7.96
N GLN A 291 -16.90 4.75 9.08
CA GLN A 291 -18.13 5.47 9.37
C GLN A 291 -17.89 6.97 9.50
N LYS A 292 -16.77 7.41 10.09
CA LYS A 292 -16.41 8.84 10.20
C LYS A 292 -16.38 9.55 8.84
N LEU A 293 -15.81 8.92 7.80
CA LEU A 293 -15.78 9.50 6.46
C LEU A 293 -17.14 9.40 5.74
N ILE A 294 -17.89 8.32 5.95
CA ILE A 294 -19.25 8.19 5.40
C ILE A 294 -20.16 9.28 5.96
N ASP A 295 -20.15 9.48 7.28
CA ASP A 295 -20.91 10.52 7.95
C ASP A 295 -20.51 11.90 7.44
N LYS A 296 -19.20 12.12 7.22
CA LYS A 296 -18.73 13.39 6.66
C LYS A 296 -19.30 13.67 5.26
N LEU A 297 -19.29 12.66 4.38
CA LEU A 297 -19.88 12.79 3.04
C LEU A 297 -21.40 12.96 3.10
N ALA A 298 -22.08 12.27 4.02
CA ALA A 298 -23.51 12.40 4.22
C ALA A 298 -23.91 13.81 4.71
N GLN A 299 -23.14 14.39 5.64
CA GLN A 299 -23.34 15.77 6.10
C GLN A 299 -23.12 16.77 4.97
N TRP A 300 -22.01 16.65 4.23
CA TRP A 300 -21.72 17.50 3.06
C TRP A 300 -22.84 17.46 2.02
N LYS A 301 -23.34 16.25 1.73
CA LYS A 301 -24.47 16.04 0.83
C LYS A 301 -25.76 16.66 1.36
N GLY A 302 -26.07 16.45 2.64
CA GLY A 302 -27.29 16.96 3.28
C GLY A 302 -27.33 18.48 3.33
N ASP A 303 -26.23 19.14 3.70
CA ASP A 303 -26.15 20.61 3.71
C ASP A 303 -26.26 21.19 2.29
N TRP A 304 -25.76 20.45 1.28
CA TRP A 304 -25.97 20.82 -0.12
C TRP A 304 -27.45 20.70 -0.55
N GLU A 305 -28.12 19.59 -0.24
CA GLU A 305 -29.54 19.36 -0.58
C GLU A 305 -30.47 20.34 0.14
N ASN A 306 -30.15 20.71 1.38
CA ASN A 306 -30.87 21.71 2.16
C ASN A 306 -30.65 23.15 1.67
N ARG A 307 -29.73 23.37 0.73
CA ARG A 307 -29.33 24.70 0.22
C ARG A 307 -28.80 25.63 1.31
N ASP A 308 -28.27 25.09 2.41
CA ASP A 308 -27.61 25.88 3.47
C ASP A 308 -26.19 26.22 3.02
N ALA A 309 -26.05 27.36 2.36
CA ALA A 309 -24.78 27.73 1.74
C ALA A 309 -23.64 27.94 2.76
N GLU A 310 -23.93 28.41 3.97
CA GLU A 310 -22.89 28.64 4.98
C GLU A 310 -22.42 27.32 5.60
N ARG A 311 -23.33 26.38 5.87
CA ARG A 311 -22.92 25.04 6.30
C ARG A 311 -22.19 24.30 5.19
N PHE A 312 -22.69 24.37 3.95
CA PHE A 312 -22.03 23.78 2.79
C PHE A 312 -20.58 24.27 2.65
N LEU A 313 -20.36 25.58 2.71
CA LEU A 313 -19.02 26.15 2.59
C LEU A 313 -18.09 25.79 3.76
N LYS A 314 -18.64 25.52 4.96
CA LYS A 314 -17.84 25.04 6.09
C LYS A 314 -17.20 23.69 5.82
N HIS A 315 -17.73 22.83 4.95
CA HIS A 315 -17.06 21.56 4.64
C HIS A 315 -15.69 21.71 3.97
N TYR A 316 -15.39 22.89 3.42
CA TYR A 316 -14.13 23.19 2.75
C TYR A 316 -13.11 23.78 3.72
N ALA A 317 -11.84 23.42 3.53
CA ALA A 317 -10.76 23.95 4.33
C ALA A 317 -10.58 25.45 4.11
N SER A 318 -10.10 26.15 5.13
CA SER A 318 -9.81 27.58 5.07
C SER A 318 -8.84 27.92 3.93
N SER A 319 -7.80 27.10 3.77
CA SER A 319 -6.81 27.20 2.68
C SER A 319 -7.41 27.00 1.29
N PHE A 320 -8.36 26.07 1.13
CA PHE A 320 -9.04 25.85 -0.14
C PHE A 320 -9.89 27.06 -0.54
N LEU A 321 -10.67 27.60 0.40
CA LEU A 321 -11.51 28.77 0.15
C LEU A 321 -10.67 30.01 -0.21
N GLN A 322 -9.52 30.18 0.44
CA GLN A 322 -8.56 31.24 0.09
C GLN A 322 -7.99 31.04 -1.31
N GLY A 323 -7.60 29.82 -1.68
CA GLY A 323 -7.05 29.50 -3.00
C GLY A 323 -8.04 29.69 -4.15
N GLN A 324 -9.33 29.39 -3.94
CA GLN A 324 -10.39 29.62 -4.95
C GLN A 324 -10.84 31.08 -5.03
N GLY A 325 -10.63 31.85 -3.95
CA GLY A 325 -11.02 33.25 -3.85
C GLY A 325 -12.50 33.48 -3.50
N ARG A 326 -12.81 34.71 -3.07
CA ARG A 326 -14.16 35.11 -2.59
C ARG A 326 -15.26 34.92 -3.64
N ALA A 327 -14.94 35.19 -4.91
CA ALA A 327 -15.88 35.08 -6.02
C ALA A 327 -16.40 33.63 -6.20
N TRP A 328 -15.57 32.62 -5.96
CA TRP A 328 -15.99 31.22 -6.00
C TRP A 328 -17.02 30.91 -4.91
N ALA A 329 -16.75 31.34 -3.68
CA ALA A 329 -17.65 31.12 -2.55
C ALA A 329 -19.01 31.83 -2.75
N GLU A 330 -18.99 33.07 -3.24
CA GLU A 330 -20.21 33.81 -3.60
C GLU A 330 -20.98 33.15 -4.74
N SER A 331 -20.28 32.66 -5.77
CA SER A 331 -20.90 31.89 -6.85
C SER A 331 -21.57 30.62 -6.33
N LYS A 332 -20.92 29.87 -5.44
CA LYS A 332 -21.51 28.69 -4.79
C LYS A 332 -22.74 29.05 -3.97
N ARG A 333 -22.70 30.12 -3.16
CA ARG A 333 -23.87 30.61 -2.40
C ARG A 333 -25.05 30.86 -3.32
N ARG A 334 -24.86 31.67 -4.35
CA ARG A 334 -25.92 31.98 -5.34
C ARG A 334 -26.44 30.71 -6.01
N ASN A 335 -25.55 29.82 -6.45
CA ASN A 335 -25.92 28.58 -7.13
C ASN A 335 -26.75 27.63 -6.25
N LEU A 336 -26.55 27.65 -4.92
CA LEU A 336 -27.36 26.86 -3.99
C LEU A 336 -28.72 27.52 -3.74
N THR A 337 -28.75 28.83 -3.49
CA THR A 337 -29.98 29.55 -3.10
C THR A 337 -30.92 29.82 -4.27
N ASP A 338 -30.41 29.87 -5.51
CA ASP A 338 -31.20 30.13 -6.72
C ASP A 338 -32.04 28.91 -7.19
N LYS A 339 -31.94 27.76 -6.50
CA LYS A 339 -32.65 26.53 -6.87
C LYS A 339 -33.78 26.26 -5.90
N ASP A 340 -34.95 25.84 -6.38
CA ASP A 340 -36.09 25.49 -5.53
C ASP A 340 -35.89 24.19 -4.75
N TRP A 341 -35.13 23.25 -5.32
CA TRP A 341 -34.79 21.98 -4.70
C TRP A 341 -33.47 21.45 -5.27
N ILE A 342 -32.77 20.64 -4.47
CA ILE A 342 -31.55 19.95 -4.86
C ILE A 342 -31.63 18.49 -4.38
N ARG A 343 -31.26 17.55 -5.24
CA ARG A 343 -31.08 16.13 -4.94
C ARG A 343 -29.69 15.70 -5.37
N VAL A 344 -29.01 14.98 -4.49
CA VAL A 344 -27.69 14.42 -4.74
C VAL A 344 -27.66 12.97 -4.31
N ALA A 345 -27.31 12.08 -5.24
CA ALA A 345 -27.03 10.69 -4.95
C ALA A 345 -25.54 10.39 -5.19
N LEU A 346 -24.95 9.64 -4.27
CA LEU A 346 -23.58 9.18 -4.36
C LEU A 346 -23.62 7.65 -4.54
N SER A 347 -22.99 7.16 -5.60
CA SER A 347 -22.82 5.73 -5.87
C SER A 347 -21.38 5.44 -6.25
N GLU A 348 -21.01 4.16 -6.39
CA GLU A 348 -19.63 3.77 -6.73
C GLU A 348 -18.57 4.43 -5.84
N THR A 349 -18.86 4.52 -4.53
CA THR A 349 -18.02 5.22 -3.56
C THR A 349 -16.81 4.37 -3.17
N SER A 350 -15.62 4.96 -3.24
CA SER A 350 -14.38 4.43 -2.68
C SER A 350 -13.78 5.41 -1.69
N LEU A 351 -13.23 4.90 -0.59
CA LEU A 351 -12.61 5.68 0.49
C LEU A 351 -11.23 5.11 0.82
N TYR A 352 -10.21 5.96 0.71
CA TYR A 352 -8.82 5.59 1.01
C TYR A 352 -8.18 6.58 1.96
N LEU A 353 -7.31 6.10 2.86
CA LEU A 353 -6.47 6.93 3.73
C LEU A 353 -5.01 6.93 3.25
N TYR A 354 -4.41 8.10 3.27
CA TYR A 354 -2.97 8.27 3.00
C TYR A 354 -2.16 7.95 4.26
N SER A 355 -0.84 7.80 4.12
CA SER A 355 0.06 7.67 5.26
C SER A 355 0.00 8.90 6.16
N GLY A 356 -0.04 8.71 7.49
CA GLY A 356 -0.03 9.82 8.47
C GLY A 356 -1.41 10.21 9.04
N ASP A 357 -2.49 9.53 8.65
CA ASP A 357 -3.86 9.67 9.17
C ASP A 357 -4.53 11.04 9.03
N ASP A 358 -3.85 12.02 8.44
CA ASP A 358 -4.35 13.38 8.30
C ASP A 358 -5.02 13.63 6.96
N MET A 359 -4.95 12.69 6.01
CA MET A 359 -5.46 12.88 4.64
C MET A 359 -6.23 11.66 4.12
N ALA A 360 -7.38 11.93 3.51
CA ALA A 360 -8.28 10.94 2.93
C ALA A 360 -8.67 11.34 1.51
N VAL A 361 -8.96 10.36 0.66
CA VAL A 361 -9.57 10.60 -0.65
C VAL A 361 -10.87 9.81 -0.77
N ALA A 362 -11.92 10.50 -1.20
CA ALA A 362 -13.20 9.93 -1.55
C ALA A 362 -13.40 10.06 -3.05
N SER A 363 -13.69 8.97 -3.75
CA SER A 363 -14.10 8.99 -5.15
C SER A 363 -15.46 8.33 -5.30
N PHE A 364 -16.36 8.93 -6.07
CA PHE A 364 -17.72 8.45 -6.23
C PHE A 364 -18.32 8.96 -7.55
N GLN A 365 -19.32 8.23 -8.04
CA GLN A 365 -20.26 8.75 -9.03
C GLN A 365 -21.27 9.65 -8.30
N GLN A 366 -21.39 10.89 -8.76
CA GLN A 366 -22.34 11.87 -8.24
C GLN A 366 -23.43 12.08 -9.28
N ASP A 367 -24.66 11.73 -8.93
CA ASP A 367 -25.84 12.12 -9.68
C ASP A 367 -26.47 13.32 -8.99
N TYR A 368 -26.60 14.41 -9.73
CA TYR A 368 -27.11 15.70 -9.27
C TYR A 368 -28.38 16.05 -10.05
N ALA A 369 -29.42 16.48 -9.33
CA ALA A 369 -30.62 17.02 -9.94
C ALA A 369 -31.15 18.23 -9.17
N SER A 370 -31.69 19.19 -9.90
CA SER A 370 -32.37 20.37 -9.41
C SER A 370 -33.50 20.76 -10.39
N ASP A 371 -34.31 21.72 -10.00
CA ASP A 371 -35.27 22.43 -10.85
C ASP A 371 -34.67 23.02 -12.14
N LYS A 372 -33.35 23.26 -12.20
CA LYS A 372 -32.65 23.92 -13.31
C LYS A 372 -31.59 23.06 -14.00
N LEU A 373 -31.08 22.02 -13.35
CA LEU A 373 -29.96 21.23 -13.87
C LEU A 373 -30.06 19.76 -13.47
N SER A 374 -29.68 18.88 -14.37
CA SER A 374 -29.42 17.48 -14.09
C SER A 374 -28.05 17.10 -14.67
N ASP A 375 -27.19 16.50 -13.86
CA ASP A 375 -25.82 16.14 -14.25
C ASP A 375 -25.32 14.92 -13.47
N ALA A 376 -24.56 14.06 -14.13
CA ALA A 376 -23.96 12.86 -13.58
C ALA A 376 -22.46 12.90 -13.85
N THR A 377 -21.66 12.99 -12.80
CA THR A 377 -20.21 13.20 -12.88
C THR A 377 -19.45 12.31 -11.89
N ARG A 378 -18.29 11.81 -12.30
CA ARG A 378 -17.36 11.15 -11.37
C ARG A 378 -16.55 12.23 -10.64
N LYS A 379 -16.65 12.25 -9.33
CA LYS A 379 -15.92 13.20 -8.48
C LYS A 379 -14.85 12.52 -7.64
N ARG A 380 -13.86 13.33 -7.27
CA ARG A 380 -12.84 13.01 -6.29
C ARG A 380 -12.68 14.19 -5.34
N LEU A 381 -12.85 13.91 -4.05
CA LEU A 381 -12.62 14.83 -2.95
C LEU A 381 -11.38 14.39 -2.19
N TYR A 382 -10.45 15.30 -1.98
CA TYR A 382 -9.36 15.11 -1.03
C TYR A 382 -9.71 15.88 0.24
N LEU A 383 -9.64 15.18 1.37
CA LEU A 383 -9.99 15.70 2.68
C LEU A 383 -8.76 15.69 3.57
N LYS A 384 -8.58 16.73 4.38
CA LYS A 384 -7.54 16.81 5.40
C LYS A 384 -8.17 17.03 6.77
N GLN A 385 -7.61 16.44 7.83
CA GLN A 385 -8.02 16.78 9.19
C GLN A 385 -7.59 18.21 9.54
N GLU A 386 -8.55 19.01 10.01
CA GLU A 386 -8.36 20.37 10.50
C GLU A 386 -9.21 20.54 11.77
N ASN A 387 -8.56 20.76 12.92
CA ASN A 387 -9.22 20.91 14.22
C ASN A 387 -10.16 19.75 14.60
N GLY A 388 -9.78 18.51 14.28
CA GLY A 388 -10.55 17.31 14.62
C GLY A 388 -11.73 17.01 13.69
N ASP A 389 -11.90 17.76 12.60
CA ASP A 389 -12.90 17.50 11.56
C ASP A 389 -12.22 17.36 10.19
N TRP A 390 -12.79 16.55 9.31
CA TRP A 390 -12.35 16.42 7.93
C TRP A 390 -12.78 17.66 7.14
N ARG A 391 -11.89 18.26 6.37
CA ARG A 391 -12.20 19.40 5.50
C ARG A 391 -11.73 19.14 4.09
N ILE A 392 -12.55 19.50 3.10
CA ILE A 392 -12.21 19.33 1.68
C ILE A 392 -11.10 20.33 1.33
N VAL A 393 -9.94 19.80 0.95
CA VAL A 393 -8.76 20.57 0.51
C VAL A 393 -8.59 20.56 -1.01
N LEU A 394 -9.25 19.66 -1.72
CA LEU A 394 -9.31 19.64 -3.18
C LEU A 394 -10.58 18.93 -3.64
N GLU A 395 -11.27 19.51 -4.62
CA GLU A 395 -12.43 18.92 -5.31
C GLU A 395 -12.17 18.90 -6.81
N LYS A 396 -12.31 17.73 -7.44
CA LYS A 396 -12.10 17.53 -8.88
C LYS A 396 -13.18 16.65 -9.49
N ALA A 397 -13.60 16.99 -10.71
CA ALA A 397 -14.26 16.06 -11.61
C ALA A 397 -13.17 15.23 -12.31
N VAL A 398 -13.33 13.91 -12.37
CA VAL A 398 -12.33 12.96 -12.91
C VAL A 398 -12.72 12.51 -14.33
N ASP A 399 -13.93 12.83 -14.77
CA ASP A 399 -14.45 12.52 -16.09
C ASP A 399 -15.00 13.82 -16.70
N ASP A 400 -14.60 14.15 -17.93
CA ASP A 400 -15.01 15.39 -18.61
C ASP A 400 -16.36 15.24 -19.34
N GLU A 401 -16.87 14.01 -19.47
CA GLU A 401 -18.16 13.74 -20.09
C GLU A 401 -19.32 13.99 -19.12
N LYS A 402 -20.02 15.11 -19.32
CA LYS A 402 -21.30 15.40 -18.66
C LYS A 402 -22.38 14.45 -19.14
N ARG A 403 -23.03 13.75 -18.21
CA ARG A 403 -24.16 12.85 -18.48
C ARG A 403 -25.39 13.34 -17.73
N VAL A 404 -26.59 12.94 -18.14
CA VAL A 404 -27.83 13.32 -17.45
C VAL A 404 -28.07 12.36 -16.27
N ALA A 405 -28.30 12.90 -15.07
CA ALA A 405 -28.60 12.09 -13.89
C ALA A 405 -30.02 11.50 -13.93
N LYS A 406 -30.16 10.26 -13.44
CA LYS A 406 -31.45 9.56 -13.33
C LYS A 406 -32.02 9.68 -11.91
N LEU A 407 -32.31 10.91 -11.48
CA LEU A 407 -32.94 11.17 -10.18
C LEU A 407 -34.38 11.66 -10.39
N ALA A 408 -35.31 11.12 -9.61
CA ALA A 408 -36.67 11.65 -9.51
C ALA A 408 -36.67 12.93 -8.66
N ARG A 409 -37.67 13.80 -8.87
CA ARG A 409 -37.88 15.03 -8.09
C ARG A 409 -38.06 14.74 -6.59
#